data_AF-A0A1F6N4G9-F1
#
_entry.id   AF-A0A1F6N4G9-F1
#
_cell.length_a   1.000
_cell.length_b   1.000
_cell.length_c   1.000
_cell.angle_alpha   90.00
_cell.angle_beta   90.00
_cell.angle_gamma   90.00
#
_symmetry.space_group_name_H-M   'P 1'
#
loop_
_entity.id
_entity.type
_entity.pdbx_description
1 polymer ?
#
loop_
_entity_poly.entity_id
_entity_poly.type
_entity_poly.pdbx_seq_one_letter_code
_entity_poly.pdbx_strand_id
1 'polypeptide(L)'
;MAEHEVYNPGLDMAETLKWYGNSGIELPPHLADTDLPYPIENQQLIELSPRELGRLFFLFPENARERSILRKIIGQPTEWFIKDQTGEKLNTANQADALSPTSIIPARTNYMHLDLGESKILKADISLYEIPQEMANEKVRKLVSSQGFIHEVGHTIVQPLLYIQNYTLKFPDGKLITGSEAISNFQKLAEQSSPISEYAGTYRDADRKFKKDPENIHIEKTAISEEMCEVITAHLLGFAYCGNDAKGKNPFADRPEMKKFIMEFLEAKLVTNL
;
A
#
# COMPACT_ATOMS: atom_id res chain seq x y z
N MET A 1 -12.05 3.77 -21.80
CA MET A 1 -12.01 4.38 -20.46
C MET A 1 -10.60 4.85 -20.27
N ALA A 2 -10.41 6.12 -19.89
CA ALA A 2 -9.07 6.66 -19.69
C ALA A 2 -8.35 5.82 -18.63
N GLU A 3 -7.13 5.38 -18.93
CA GLU A 3 -6.19 4.95 -17.91
C GLU A 3 -6.01 6.16 -16.99
N HIS A 4 -6.69 6.14 -15.85
CA HIS A 4 -6.54 7.20 -14.86
C HIS A 4 -5.15 7.00 -14.25
N GLU A 5 -4.18 7.78 -14.71
CA GLU A 5 -2.90 7.92 -14.04
C GLU A 5 -3.18 8.42 -12.62
N VAL A 6 -2.98 7.51 -11.66
CA VAL A 6 -2.99 7.82 -10.24
C VAL A 6 -1.86 8.82 -10.02
N TYR A 7 -2.21 10.01 -9.53
CA TYR A 7 -1.25 10.96 -8.99
C TYR A 7 -0.51 10.26 -7.84
N ASN A 8 0.64 9.68 -8.15
CA ASN A 8 1.57 9.15 -7.19
C ASN A 8 2.65 10.23 -7.04
N PRO A 9 2.60 11.08 -6.00
CA PRO A 9 3.68 12.01 -5.77
C PRO A 9 4.90 11.15 -5.47
N GLY A 10 5.72 10.93 -6.51
CA GLY A 10 6.92 10.13 -6.38
C GLY A 10 7.72 10.56 -5.17
N LEU A 11 7.98 9.60 -4.28
CA LEU A 11 8.64 9.83 -3.02
C LEU A 11 10.13 10.01 -3.30
N ASP A 12 10.68 11.17 -2.92
CA ASP A 12 12.09 11.25 -2.65
C ASP A 12 12.35 10.42 -1.37
N MET A 13 12.98 9.26 -1.54
CA MET A 13 13.16 8.30 -0.45
C MET A 13 14.32 8.68 0.49
N ALA A 14 15.02 9.81 0.28
CA ALA A 14 16.21 10.16 1.07
C ALA A 14 15.97 10.13 2.59
N GLU A 15 14.92 10.81 3.07
CA GLU A 15 14.62 10.85 4.51
C GLU A 15 14.07 9.51 5.01
N THR A 16 13.28 8.80 4.21
CA THR A 16 12.79 7.44 4.54
C THR A 16 13.94 6.45 4.71
N LEU A 17 14.91 6.43 3.78
CA LEU A 17 16.09 5.57 3.81
C LEU A 17 16.97 5.89 5.02
N LYS A 18 17.21 7.18 5.26
CA LYS A 18 17.95 7.67 6.42
C LYS A 18 17.25 7.30 7.73
N TRP A 19 15.93 7.38 7.79
CA TRP A 19 15.16 6.98 8.96
C TRP A 19 15.28 5.48 9.22
N TYR A 20 15.13 4.62 8.19
CA TYR A 20 15.34 3.18 8.34
C TYR A 20 16.76 2.84 8.79
N GLY A 21 17.77 3.56 8.30
CA GLY A 21 19.15 3.38 8.73
C GLY A 21 19.41 3.69 10.20
N ASN A 22 18.63 4.61 10.80
CA ASN A 22 18.87 5.14 12.15
C ASN A 22 17.85 4.69 13.20
N SER A 23 16.65 4.27 12.80
CA SER A 23 15.54 4.01 13.72
C SER A 23 15.74 2.76 14.57
N GLY A 24 16.57 1.81 14.15
CA GLY A 24 16.71 0.50 14.82
C GLY A 24 15.45 -0.37 14.71
N ILE A 25 14.54 -0.05 13.80
CA ILE A 25 13.39 -0.89 13.47
C ILE A 25 13.85 -2.17 12.80
N GLU A 26 13.14 -3.25 13.09
CA GLU A 26 13.34 -4.55 12.50
C GLU A 26 11.98 -5.09 12.03
N LEU A 27 12.02 -5.96 11.02
CA LEU A 27 10.81 -6.66 10.59
C LEU A 27 10.29 -7.53 11.74
N PRO A 28 8.96 -7.70 11.88
CA PRO A 28 8.38 -8.54 12.93
C PRO A 28 9.02 -9.94 12.96
N PRO A 29 9.51 -10.40 14.12
CA PRO A 29 10.11 -11.72 14.22
C PRO A 29 9.02 -12.81 14.17
N HIS A 30 9.37 -13.97 13.60
CA HIS A 30 8.55 -15.18 13.56
C HIS A 30 7.24 -15.07 12.78
N LEU A 31 7.35 -15.30 11.47
CA LEU A 31 6.23 -15.66 10.61
C LEU A 31 6.44 -17.09 10.16
N ALA A 32 5.34 -17.82 9.93
CA ALA A 32 5.40 -19.19 9.46
C ALA A 32 6.31 -19.28 8.23
N ASP A 33 7.20 -20.27 8.20
CA ASP A 33 8.10 -20.46 7.06
C ASP A 33 7.29 -21.09 5.92
N THR A 34 6.58 -20.25 5.17
CA THR A 34 5.74 -20.66 4.07
C THR A 34 6.20 -19.99 2.79
N ASP A 35 6.09 -20.71 1.68
CA ASP A 35 6.24 -20.09 0.37
C ASP A 35 5.01 -19.21 0.08
N LEU A 36 5.22 -18.17 -0.73
CA LEU A 36 4.14 -17.32 -1.23
C LEU A 36 3.23 -18.16 -2.14
N PRO A 37 1.90 -18.15 -1.95
CA PRO A 37 0.97 -18.97 -2.75
C PRO A 37 0.66 -18.37 -4.13
N TYR A 38 1.48 -17.42 -4.61
CA TYR A 38 1.32 -16.75 -5.90
C TYR A 38 2.57 -16.93 -6.76
N PRO A 39 2.42 -17.00 -8.09
CA PRO A 39 3.56 -16.97 -8.99
C PRO A 39 4.41 -15.72 -8.79
N ILE A 40 5.74 -15.90 -8.91
CA ILE A 40 6.70 -14.81 -8.91
C ILE A 40 7.46 -14.85 -10.23
N GLU A 41 7.43 -13.74 -10.95
CA GLU A 41 8.19 -13.53 -12.18
C GLU A 41 9.40 -12.64 -11.89
N ASN A 42 10.53 -12.90 -12.56
CA ASN A 42 11.78 -12.12 -12.42
C ASN A 42 12.29 -11.97 -10.97
N GLN A 43 12.27 -13.06 -10.19
CA GLN A 43 12.70 -13.08 -8.78
C GLN A 43 14.09 -12.48 -8.54
N GLN A 44 15.00 -12.55 -9.52
CA GLN A 44 16.34 -11.98 -9.43
C GLN A 44 16.38 -10.45 -9.30
N LEU A 45 15.27 -9.76 -9.60
CA LEU A 45 15.11 -8.31 -9.46
C LEU A 45 14.40 -7.92 -8.14
N ILE A 46 14.09 -8.89 -7.28
CA ILE A 46 13.37 -8.69 -6.02
C ILE A 46 14.31 -8.92 -4.85
N GLU A 47 14.46 -7.91 -3.98
CA GLU A 47 15.36 -7.98 -2.82
C GLU A 47 14.91 -8.95 -1.72
N LEU A 48 13.63 -9.31 -1.74
CA LEU A 48 13.02 -10.27 -0.83
C LEU A 48 12.98 -11.64 -1.47
N SER A 49 13.48 -12.65 -0.78
CA SER A 49 13.31 -14.05 -1.16
C SER A 49 11.82 -14.46 -1.19
N PRO A 50 11.45 -15.52 -1.93
CA PRO A 50 10.07 -16.04 -1.94
C PRO A 50 9.53 -16.36 -0.54
N ARG A 51 10.39 -16.79 0.38
CA ARG A 51 10.03 -17.06 1.78
C ARG A 51 9.82 -15.78 2.58
N GLU A 52 10.64 -14.74 2.37
CA GLU A 52 10.42 -13.43 2.99
C GLU A 52 9.08 -12.83 2.51
N LEU A 53 8.79 -12.91 1.20
CA LEU A 53 7.49 -12.50 0.65
C LEU A 53 6.34 -13.32 1.22
N GLY A 54 6.48 -14.65 1.31
CA GLY A 54 5.50 -15.53 1.94
C GLY A 54 5.22 -15.10 3.37
N ARG A 55 6.25 -14.97 4.20
CA ARG A 55 6.13 -14.49 5.59
C ARG A 55 5.34 -13.18 5.67
N LEU A 56 5.72 -12.16 4.88
CA LEU A 56 5.03 -10.87 4.86
C LEU A 56 3.56 -11.00 4.43
N PHE A 57 3.26 -11.82 3.42
CA PHE A 57 1.89 -12.06 2.98
C PHE A 57 1.03 -12.73 4.07
N PHE A 58 1.63 -13.63 4.85
CA PHE A 58 0.94 -14.32 5.94
C PHE A 58 0.76 -13.47 7.21
N LEU A 59 1.28 -12.23 7.26
CA LEU A 59 0.88 -11.24 8.27
C LEU A 59 -0.60 -10.86 8.14
N PHE A 60 -1.14 -10.86 6.92
CA PHE A 60 -2.55 -10.57 6.69
C PHE A 60 -3.41 -11.73 7.21
N PRO A 61 -4.50 -11.49 7.95
CA PRO A 61 -5.43 -12.53 8.35
C PRO A 61 -6.00 -13.33 7.16
N GLU A 62 -6.42 -14.57 7.40
CA GLU A 62 -6.95 -15.46 6.36
C GLU A 62 -8.09 -14.81 5.56
N ASN A 63 -9.06 -14.20 6.26
CA ASN A 63 -10.19 -13.53 5.62
C ASN A 63 -9.75 -12.34 4.73
N ALA A 64 -8.62 -11.68 5.03
CA ALA A 64 -8.06 -10.63 4.18
C ALA A 64 -7.40 -11.23 2.94
N ARG A 65 -6.61 -12.31 3.11
CA ARG A 65 -5.95 -13.02 2.01
C ARG A 65 -6.95 -13.61 1.02
N GLU A 66 -8.05 -14.19 1.50
CA GLU A 66 -9.13 -14.72 0.64
C GLU A 66 -9.83 -13.64 -0.19
N ARG A 67 -9.87 -12.40 0.32
CA ARG A 67 -10.44 -11.24 -0.38
C ARG A 67 -9.46 -10.57 -1.33
N SER A 68 -8.18 -10.90 -1.24
CA SER A 68 -7.17 -10.32 -2.11
C SER A 68 -7.43 -10.70 -3.57
N ILE A 69 -7.42 -9.69 -4.45
CA ILE A 69 -7.47 -9.89 -5.90
C ILE A 69 -6.07 -10.12 -6.52
N LEU A 70 -5.05 -10.34 -5.70
CA LEU A 70 -3.69 -10.61 -6.14
C LEU A 70 -3.65 -11.82 -7.08
N ARG A 71 -2.89 -11.70 -8.16
CA ARG A 71 -2.67 -12.75 -9.14
C ARG A 71 -1.22 -13.22 -9.16
N LYS A 72 -0.25 -12.30 -9.18
CA LYS A 72 1.19 -12.60 -9.18
C LYS A 72 2.03 -11.42 -8.72
N ILE A 73 3.30 -11.70 -8.43
CA ILE A 73 4.35 -10.71 -8.15
C ILE A 73 5.33 -10.68 -9.32
N ILE A 74 5.79 -9.49 -9.69
CA ILE A 74 6.72 -9.28 -10.81
C ILE A 74 7.90 -8.44 -10.33
N GLY A 75 9.11 -8.97 -10.44
CA GLY A 75 10.33 -8.18 -10.27
C GLY A 75 10.56 -7.26 -11.47
N GLN A 76 10.90 -6.00 -11.18
CA GLN A 76 11.16 -4.95 -12.17
C GLN A 76 12.53 -4.29 -11.90
N PRO A 77 13.24 -3.85 -12.96
CA PRO A 77 14.44 -3.02 -12.77
C PRO A 77 14.05 -1.69 -12.11
N THR A 78 14.98 -0.99 -11.49
CA THR A 78 14.72 0.30 -10.83
C THR A 78 13.99 1.29 -11.76
N GLU A 79 12.93 1.91 -11.25
CA GLU A 79 12.17 2.97 -11.92
C GLU A 79 12.27 4.28 -11.12
N TRP A 80 12.55 5.38 -11.83
CA TRP A 80 12.87 6.71 -11.29
C TRP A 80 11.83 7.75 -11.71
N PHE A 81 11.81 8.91 -11.04
CA PHE A 81 10.98 10.07 -11.43
C PHE A 81 11.78 11.15 -12.17
N ILE A 82 11.24 11.77 -13.22
CA ILE A 82 11.96 12.78 -14.03
C ILE A 82 12.11 14.15 -13.31
N LYS A 83 13.27 14.81 -13.49
CA LYS A 83 13.69 16.06 -12.81
C LYS A 83 12.95 17.35 -13.17
N ASP A 84 12.56 17.52 -14.43
CA ASP A 84 12.21 18.85 -14.98
C ASP A 84 10.74 18.98 -15.42
N GLN A 85 9.83 18.17 -14.88
CA GLN A 85 8.41 18.21 -15.27
C GLN A 85 7.53 18.87 -14.20
N THR A 86 6.89 19.98 -14.57
CA THR A 86 6.09 20.86 -13.68
C THR A 86 4.58 20.59 -13.74
N GLY A 87 4.15 19.37 -14.08
CA GLY A 87 2.72 19.04 -14.22
C GLY A 87 2.41 17.59 -13.89
N GLU A 88 2.86 16.66 -14.74
CA GLU A 88 2.73 15.22 -14.55
C GLU A 88 4.12 14.65 -14.25
N LYS A 89 4.28 13.90 -13.15
CA LYS A 89 5.55 13.23 -12.84
C LYS A 89 5.66 11.98 -13.71
N LEU A 90 6.23 12.12 -14.91
CA LEU A 90 6.57 10.97 -15.74
C LEU A 90 7.76 10.20 -15.17
N ASN A 91 7.75 8.89 -15.37
CA ASN A 91 8.81 7.99 -14.91
C ASN A 91 9.94 7.91 -15.93
N THR A 92 11.16 7.61 -15.45
CA THR A 92 12.33 7.30 -16.27
C THR A 92 13.06 6.09 -15.70
N ALA A 93 13.66 5.27 -16.56
CA ALA A 93 14.55 4.20 -16.13
C ALA A 93 16.01 4.70 -15.93
N ASN A 94 16.29 5.96 -16.23
CA ASN A 94 17.63 6.55 -16.21
C ASN A 94 17.85 7.44 -14.98
N GLN A 95 18.79 7.06 -14.12
CA GLN A 95 19.19 7.84 -12.94
C GLN A 95 19.66 9.27 -13.29
N ALA A 96 20.29 9.48 -14.45
CA ALA A 96 20.78 10.81 -14.85
C ALA A 96 19.64 11.82 -15.09
N ASP A 97 18.46 11.31 -15.45
CA ASP A 97 17.27 12.11 -15.72
C ASP A 97 16.36 12.22 -14.47
N ALA A 98 16.78 11.62 -13.36
CA ALA A 98 15.99 11.54 -12.14
C ALA A 98 15.95 12.87 -11.35
N LEU A 99 14.82 13.14 -10.71
CA LEU A 99 14.58 14.32 -9.87
C LEU A 99 15.59 14.44 -8.72
N SER A 100 15.84 13.32 -8.06
CA SER A 100 16.94 13.15 -7.12
C SER A 100 17.47 11.72 -7.22
N PRO A 101 18.71 11.43 -6.78
CA PRO A 101 19.26 10.07 -6.75
C PRO A 101 18.50 9.08 -5.86
N THR A 102 17.48 9.52 -5.13
CA THR A 102 16.63 8.70 -4.25
C THR A 102 15.15 8.77 -4.65
N SER A 103 14.85 9.43 -5.78
CA SER A 103 13.50 9.52 -6.33
C SER A 103 13.19 8.27 -7.16
N ILE A 104 12.67 7.23 -6.50
CA ILE A 104 12.35 5.92 -7.11
C ILE A 104 10.96 5.39 -6.73
N ILE A 105 10.42 4.50 -7.55
CA ILE A 105 9.22 3.71 -7.24
C ILE A 105 9.67 2.38 -6.63
N PRO A 106 9.39 2.06 -5.36
CA PRO A 106 9.80 0.79 -4.76
C PRO A 106 8.83 -0.36 -5.07
N ALA A 107 7.54 -0.05 -5.23
CA ALA A 107 6.49 -1.01 -5.51
C ALA A 107 5.31 -0.33 -6.21
N ARG A 108 4.51 -1.11 -6.94
CA ARG A 108 3.28 -0.64 -7.60
C ARG A 108 2.29 -1.77 -7.83
N THR A 109 1.01 -1.53 -7.53
CA THR A 109 -0.08 -2.39 -7.96
C THR A 109 -0.59 -2.01 -9.35
N ASN A 110 -0.72 -3.01 -10.22
CA ASN A 110 -1.30 -2.87 -11.56
C ASN A 110 -2.63 -3.63 -11.63
N TYR A 111 -3.73 -2.91 -11.85
CA TYR A 111 -5.07 -3.49 -11.93
C TYR A 111 -5.44 -3.85 -13.36
N MET A 112 -6.16 -4.97 -13.50
CA MET A 112 -6.72 -5.39 -14.78
C MET A 112 -8.06 -6.08 -14.59
N HIS A 113 -8.90 -5.99 -15.61
CA HIS A 113 -10.12 -6.79 -15.70
C HIS A 113 -9.84 -7.98 -16.60
N LEU A 114 -9.93 -9.18 -16.04
CA LEU A 114 -9.91 -10.41 -16.83
C LEU A 114 -11.32 -10.68 -17.32
N ASP A 115 -11.47 -10.80 -18.64
CA ASP A 115 -12.73 -11.17 -19.27
C ASP A 115 -12.87 -12.70 -19.21
N LEU A 116 -13.85 -13.18 -18.44
CA LEU A 116 -14.22 -14.59 -18.35
C LEU A 116 -15.60 -14.82 -18.96
N GLY A 117 -15.84 -14.24 -20.15
CA GLY A 117 -17.10 -14.37 -20.87
C GLY A 117 -18.16 -13.42 -20.31
N GLU A 118 -19.11 -13.93 -19.53
CA GLU A 118 -20.21 -13.12 -18.99
C GLU A 118 -19.82 -12.28 -17.76
N SER A 119 -18.59 -12.45 -17.25
CA SER A 119 -18.11 -11.74 -16.07
C SER A 119 -16.73 -11.13 -16.28
N LYS A 120 -16.54 -9.93 -15.73
CA LYS A 120 -15.23 -9.28 -15.62
C LYS A 120 -14.75 -9.42 -14.19
N ILE A 121 -13.64 -10.11 -13.99
CA ILE A 121 -13.02 -10.25 -12.67
C ILE A 121 -11.87 -9.26 -12.54
N LEU A 122 -11.97 -8.38 -11.54
CA LEU A 122 -10.87 -7.50 -11.17
C LEU A 122 -9.73 -8.33 -10.57
N LYS A 123 -8.52 -8.17 -11.11
CA LYS A 123 -7.28 -8.77 -10.63
C LYS A 123 -6.18 -7.72 -10.54
N ALA A 124 -5.18 -8.02 -9.72
CA ALA A 124 -4.04 -7.15 -9.49
C ALA A 124 -2.73 -7.94 -9.60
N ASP A 125 -1.74 -7.33 -10.24
CA ASP A 125 -0.35 -7.75 -10.16
C ASP A 125 0.42 -6.74 -9.31
N ILE A 126 1.38 -7.20 -8.52
CA ILE A 126 2.28 -6.31 -7.77
C ILE A 126 3.64 -6.33 -8.46
N SER A 127 4.10 -5.16 -8.88
CA SER A 127 5.47 -4.93 -9.30
C SER A 127 6.32 -4.54 -8.09
N LEU A 128 7.43 -5.23 -7.88
CA LEU A 128 8.47 -4.86 -6.92
C LEU A 128 9.70 -4.43 -7.70
N TYR A 129 10.17 -3.22 -7.44
CA TYR A 129 11.27 -2.61 -8.18
C TYR A 129 12.57 -2.77 -7.40
N GLU A 130 13.65 -3.05 -8.12
CA GLU A 130 14.99 -3.10 -7.56
C GLU A 130 15.37 -1.75 -6.94
N ILE A 131 15.90 -1.77 -5.71
CA ILE A 131 16.47 -0.59 -5.06
C ILE A 131 17.99 -0.66 -5.25
N PRO A 132 18.64 0.32 -5.90
CA PRO A 132 20.07 0.26 -6.16
C PRO A 132 20.90 0.14 -4.88
N GLN A 133 21.98 -0.65 -4.92
CA GLN A 133 22.79 -0.96 -3.75
C GLN A 133 23.49 0.26 -3.16
N GLU A 134 23.80 1.24 -4.00
CA GLU A 134 24.42 2.50 -3.62
C GLU A 134 23.49 3.43 -2.81
N MET A 135 22.17 3.23 -2.87
CA MET A 135 21.23 4.05 -2.11
C MET A 135 21.17 3.68 -0.64
N ALA A 136 21.32 2.39 -0.33
CA ALA A 136 21.13 1.86 1.01
C ALA A 136 21.73 0.46 1.16
N ASN A 137 22.11 0.12 2.40
CA ASN A 137 22.54 -1.25 2.73
C ASN A 137 21.38 -2.26 2.63
N GLU A 138 21.70 -3.55 2.56
CA GLU A 138 20.72 -4.63 2.38
C GLU A 138 19.58 -4.58 3.42
N LYS A 139 19.89 -4.33 4.69
CA LYS A 139 18.87 -4.25 5.76
C LYS A 139 17.82 -3.17 5.45
N VAL A 140 18.27 -1.98 5.07
CA VAL A 140 17.37 -0.85 4.74
C VAL A 140 16.58 -1.14 3.46
N ARG A 141 17.23 -1.68 2.42
CA ARG A 141 16.52 -2.04 1.16
C ARG A 141 15.44 -3.08 1.42
N LYS A 142 15.72 -4.12 2.20
CA LYS A 142 14.71 -5.11 2.62
C LYS A 142 13.55 -4.50 3.40
N LEU A 143 13.81 -3.54 4.29
CA LEU A 143 12.75 -2.82 5.02
C LEU A 143 11.83 -2.05 4.06
N VAL A 144 12.42 -1.29 3.11
CA VAL A 144 11.65 -0.54 2.11
C VAL A 144 10.86 -1.48 1.20
N SER A 145 11.48 -2.54 0.68
CA SER A 145 10.79 -3.54 -0.15
C SER A 145 9.67 -4.26 0.62
N SER A 146 9.85 -4.51 1.92
CA SER A 146 8.82 -5.14 2.77
C SER A 146 7.63 -4.21 3.00
N GLN A 147 7.88 -2.93 3.29
CA GLN A 147 6.83 -1.92 3.39
C GLN A 147 6.07 -1.79 2.07
N GLY A 148 6.79 -1.64 0.95
CA GLY A 148 6.19 -1.55 -0.37
C GLY A 148 5.33 -2.77 -0.69
N PHE A 149 5.86 -3.98 -0.48
CA PHE A 149 5.09 -5.21 -0.73
C PHE A 149 3.80 -5.28 0.10
N ILE A 150 3.85 -5.01 1.41
CA ILE A 150 2.65 -5.04 2.25
C ILE A 150 1.64 -3.96 1.83
N HIS A 151 2.12 -2.75 1.51
CA HIS A 151 1.26 -1.67 1.01
C HIS A 151 0.51 -2.08 -0.24
N GLU A 152 1.22 -2.66 -1.21
CA GLU A 152 0.61 -3.13 -2.46
C GLU A 152 -0.33 -4.34 -2.25
N VAL A 153 -0.02 -5.25 -1.31
CA VAL A 153 -1.00 -6.29 -0.92
C VAL A 153 -2.24 -5.66 -0.29
N GLY A 154 -2.08 -4.61 0.52
CA GLY A 154 -3.18 -3.79 1.05
C GLY A 154 -4.09 -3.28 -0.06
N HIS A 155 -3.51 -2.73 -1.13
CA HIS A 155 -4.22 -2.32 -2.34
C HIS A 155 -5.06 -3.44 -2.95
N THR A 156 -4.53 -4.66 -3.04
CA THR A 156 -5.30 -5.82 -3.55
C THR A 156 -6.49 -6.23 -2.67
N ILE A 157 -6.58 -5.73 -1.44
CA ILE A 157 -7.68 -6.03 -0.50
C ILE A 157 -8.66 -4.86 -0.41
N VAL A 158 -8.16 -3.62 -0.52
CA VAL A 158 -8.94 -2.38 -0.41
C VAL A 158 -9.60 -2.02 -1.74
N GLN A 159 -8.92 -2.18 -2.87
CA GLN A 159 -9.44 -1.78 -4.19
C GLN A 159 -10.80 -2.40 -4.55
N PRO A 160 -11.11 -3.67 -4.22
CA PRO A 160 -12.44 -4.23 -4.41
C PRO A 160 -13.59 -3.39 -3.83
N LEU A 161 -13.38 -2.66 -2.73
CA LEU A 161 -14.38 -1.78 -2.11
C LEU A 161 -14.84 -0.65 -3.05
N LEU A 162 -13.97 -0.24 -3.98
CA LEU A 162 -14.18 0.90 -4.87
C LEU A 162 -14.76 0.50 -6.23
N TYR A 163 -14.44 -0.72 -6.70
CA TYR A 163 -14.72 -1.13 -8.08
C TYR A 163 -15.70 -2.30 -8.21
N ILE A 164 -15.91 -3.10 -7.17
CA ILE A 164 -16.85 -4.23 -7.21
C ILE A 164 -18.22 -3.78 -6.68
N GLN A 165 -19.25 -3.89 -7.50
CA GLN A 165 -20.62 -3.62 -7.10
C GLN A 165 -21.10 -4.63 -6.06
N ASN A 166 -21.91 -4.17 -5.10
CA ASN A 166 -22.47 -4.98 -4.01
C ASN A 166 -21.41 -5.66 -3.12
N TYR A 167 -20.17 -5.16 -3.12
CA TYR A 167 -19.12 -5.66 -2.24
C TYR A 167 -19.49 -5.42 -0.78
N THR A 168 -19.85 -6.49 -0.07
CA THR A 168 -20.36 -6.41 1.31
C THR A 168 -19.51 -7.28 2.22
N LEU A 169 -19.07 -6.69 3.32
CA LEU A 169 -18.25 -7.35 4.32
C LEU A 169 -19.06 -7.60 5.59
N LYS A 170 -18.94 -8.81 6.14
CA LYS A 170 -19.39 -9.13 7.49
C LYS A 170 -18.24 -8.95 8.46
N PHE A 171 -18.33 -7.92 9.30
CA PHE A 171 -17.35 -7.60 10.34
C PHE A 171 -17.43 -8.62 11.50
N PRO A 172 -16.39 -8.72 12.35
CA PRO A 172 -16.36 -9.68 13.45
C PRO A 172 -17.52 -9.54 14.45
N ASP A 173 -18.07 -8.33 14.62
CA ASP A 173 -19.23 -8.05 15.47
C ASP A 173 -20.57 -8.47 14.83
N GLY A 174 -20.52 -9.03 13.62
CA GLY A 174 -21.67 -9.50 12.85
C GLY A 174 -22.32 -8.43 11.97
N LYS A 175 -21.88 -7.16 12.04
CA LYS A 175 -22.42 -6.11 11.18
C LYS A 175 -22.06 -6.35 9.72
N LEU A 176 -23.00 -6.02 8.84
CA LEU A 176 -22.78 -5.97 7.40
C LEU A 176 -22.44 -4.54 7.01
N ILE A 177 -21.32 -4.36 6.31
CA ILE A 177 -20.80 -3.07 5.86
C ILE A 177 -20.49 -3.17 4.38
N THR A 178 -21.11 -2.31 3.57
CA THR A 178 -20.80 -2.21 2.13
C THR A 178 -19.42 -1.59 1.90
N GLY A 179 -18.84 -1.80 0.72
CA GLY A 179 -17.54 -1.23 0.36
C GLY A 179 -17.51 0.29 0.50
N SER A 180 -18.56 0.97 0.06
CA SER A 180 -18.72 2.42 0.23
C SER A 180 -18.80 2.87 1.69
N GLU A 181 -19.50 2.11 2.54
CA GLU A 181 -19.58 2.42 3.97
C GLU A 181 -18.24 2.20 4.67
N ALA A 182 -17.49 1.16 4.30
CA ALA A 182 -16.15 0.91 4.85
C ALA A 182 -15.21 2.08 4.55
N ILE A 183 -15.16 2.54 3.30
CA ILE A 183 -14.35 3.71 2.88
C ILE A 183 -14.79 4.97 3.62
N SER A 184 -16.10 5.23 3.72
CA SER A 184 -16.62 6.41 4.43
C SER A 184 -16.34 6.37 5.94
N ASN A 185 -16.44 5.19 6.56
CA ASN A 185 -16.12 5.02 7.98
C ASN A 185 -14.63 5.23 8.24
N PHE A 186 -13.76 4.66 7.41
CA PHE A 186 -12.32 4.91 7.49
C PHE A 186 -11.99 6.39 7.32
N GLN A 187 -12.57 7.05 6.30
CA GLN A 187 -12.39 8.49 6.07
C GLN A 187 -12.65 9.31 7.33
N LYS A 188 -13.79 9.10 7.99
CA LYS A 188 -14.17 9.83 9.20
C LYS A 188 -13.15 9.66 10.32
N LEU A 189 -12.65 8.44 10.52
CA LEU A 189 -11.65 8.13 11.55
C LEU A 189 -10.30 8.77 11.22
N ALA A 190 -9.87 8.66 9.96
CA ALA A 190 -8.58 9.16 9.52
C ALA A 190 -8.52 10.70 9.59
N GLU A 191 -9.59 11.40 9.21
CA GLU A 191 -9.70 12.87 9.30
C GLU A 191 -9.80 13.42 10.75
N GLN A 192 -10.00 12.56 11.75
CA GLN A 192 -10.00 12.96 13.17
C GLN A 192 -8.60 12.84 13.81
N SER A 193 -7.65 12.24 13.09
CA SER A 193 -6.31 11.91 13.58
C SER A 193 -5.24 12.71 12.83
N SER A 194 -3.97 12.59 13.24
CA SER A 194 -2.88 13.00 12.33
C SER A 194 -2.73 11.97 11.19
N PRO A 195 -2.07 12.25 10.05
CA PRO A 195 -1.80 11.23 9.01
C PRO A 195 -0.94 10.09 9.55
N ILE A 196 -1.11 8.85 9.03
CA ILE A 196 -0.37 7.68 9.53
C ILE A 196 1.11 7.69 9.17
N SER A 197 1.42 8.25 8.01
CA SER A 197 2.78 8.40 7.49
C SER A 197 2.92 9.78 6.85
N GLU A 198 4.16 10.17 6.58
CA GLU A 198 4.44 11.42 5.84
C GLU A 198 3.81 11.39 4.45
N TYR A 199 3.82 10.22 3.78
CA TYR A 199 3.17 10.01 2.49
C TYR A 199 1.65 10.24 2.56
N ALA A 200 0.97 9.64 3.54
CA ALA A 200 -0.46 9.86 3.74
C ALA A 200 -0.80 11.35 3.97
N GLY A 201 0.10 12.11 4.58
CA GLY A 201 -0.04 13.55 4.79
C GLY A 201 -0.14 14.36 3.51
N THR A 202 0.44 13.88 2.39
CA THR A 202 0.38 14.58 1.09
C THR A 202 -1.04 14.64 0.50
N TYR A 203 -1.91 13.70 0.90
CA TYR A 203 -3.31 13.64 0.49
C TYR A 203 -4.24 14.50 1.36
N ARG A 204 -3.70 15.11 2.43
CA ARG A 204 -4.46 15.94 3.37
C ARG A 204 -4.26 17.42 3.10
N ASP A 205 -5.31 18.19 3.36
CA ASP A 205 -5.21 19.65 3.43
C ASP A 205 -4.78 20.12 4.83
N ALA A 206 -4.69 21.45 5.01
CA ALA A 206 -4.29 22.06 6.27
C ALA A 206 -5.26 21.75 7.44
N ASP A 207 -6.52 21.44 7.12
CA ASP A 207 -7.58 21.06 8.08
C ASP A 207 -7.62 19.54 8.32
N ARG A 208 -6.64 18.80 7.79
CA ARG A 208 -6.51 17.33 7.83
C ARG A 208 -7.64 16.59 7.12
N LYS A 209 -8.29 17.24 6.16
CA LYS A 209 -9.34 16.65 5.33
C LYS A 209 -8.75 16.09 4.05
N PHE A 210 -9.38 15.05 3.50
CA PHE A 210 -9.06 14.64 2.14
C PHE A 210 -9.55 15.72 1.18
N LYS A 211 -8.71 16.09 0.23
CA LYS A 211 -9.07 17.10 -0.77
C LYS A 211 -10.26 16.57 -1.59
N LYS A 212 -11.33 17.35 -1.60
CA LYS A 212 -12.51 17.06 -2.41
C LYS A 212 -12.36 17.74 -3.75
N ASP A 213 -12.48 16.94 -4.80
CA ASP A 213 -12.64 17.44 -6.16
C ASP A 213 -14.07 17.08 -6.62
N PRO A 214 -14.98 18.08 -6.70
CA PRO A 214 -16.35 17.85 -7.17
C PRO A 214 -16.42 17.30 -8.60
N GLU A 215 -15.42 17.59 -9.43
CA GLU A 215 -15.34 17.12 -10.81
C GLU A 215 -14.69 15.73 -10.90
N ASN A 216 -13.96 15.31 -9.85
CA ASN A 216 -13.26 14.03 -9.82
C ASN A 216 -13.31 13.37 -8.43
N ILE A 217 -14.49 12.84 -8.06
CA ILE A 217 -14.70 12.06 -6.82
C ILE A 217 -13.75 10.85 -6.69
N HIS A 218 -13.18 10.36 -7.79
CA HIS A 218 -12.22 9.26 -7.74
C HIS A 218 -10.90 9.68 -7.09
N ILE A 219 -10.48 10.95 -7.18
CA ILE A 219 -9.27 11.45 -6.51
C ILE A 219 -9.40 11.29 -4.99
N GLU A 220 -10.54 11.71 -4.42
CA GLU A 220 -10.80 11.59 -2.97
C GLU A 220 -10.79 10.13 -2.54
N LYS A 221 -11.48 9.25 -3.27
CA LYS A 221 -11.55 7.81 -2.94
C LYS A 221 -10.19 7.13 -3.03
N THR A 222 -9.39 7.48 -4.04
CA THR A 222 -8.02 6.97 -4.19
C THR A 222 -7.15 7.45 -3.03
N ALA A 223 -7.21 8.73 -2.67
CA ALA A 223 -6.48 9.27 -1.51
C ALA A 223 -6.86 8.56 -0.19
N ILE A 224 -8.15 8.29 0.02
CA ILE A 224 -8.64 7.51 1.18
C ILE A 224 -8.07 6.09 1.15
N SER A 225 -8.07 5.45 -0.03
CA SER A 225 -7.54 4.09 -0.23
C SER A 225 -6.04 4.01 0.04
N GLU A 226 -5.25 4.96 -0.44
CA GLU A 226 -3.80 5.03 -0.19
C GLU A 226 -3.50 5.12 1.31
N GLU A 227 -4.18 6.03 2.03
CA GLU A 227 -3.97 6.09 3.48
C GLU A 227 -4.46 4.82 4.18
N MET A 228 -5.55 4.20 3.72
CA MET A 228 -5.99 2.91 4.27
C MET A 228 -4.92 1.82 4.12
N CYS A 229 -4.24 1.77 2.97
CA CYS A 229 -3.14 0.83 2.71
C CYS A 229 -1.90 1.14 3.57
N GLU A 230 -1.57 2.41 3.76
CA GLU A 230 -0.51 2.84 4.70
C GLU A 230 -0.84 2.42 6.14
N VAL A 231 -2.11 2.54 6.56
CA VAL A 231 -2.53 2.11 7.90
C VAL A 231 -2.46 0.60 8.07
N ILE A 232 -2.89 -0.17 7.06
CA ILE A 232 -2.73 -1.63 7.06
C ILE A 232 -1.24 -1.99 7.20
N THR A 233 -0.39 -1.32 6.44
CA THR A 233 1.07 -1.53 6.48
C THR A 233 1.63 -1.24 7.86
N ALA A 234 1.28 -0.09 8.44
CA ALA A 234 1.68 0.30 9.78
C ALA A 234 1.19 -0.69 10.86
N HIS A 235 -0.02 -1.23 10.67
CA HIS A 235 -0.61 -2.21 11.58
C HIS A 235 0.16 -3.53 11.57
N LEU A 236 0.48 -4.05 10.39
CA LEU A 236 1.12 -5.35 10.22
C LEU A 236 2.62 -5.32 10.54
N LEU A 237 3.31 -4.24 10.18
CA LEU A 237 4.74 -4.08 10.44
C LEU A 237 5.06 -3.50 11.82
N GLY A 238 4.11 -2.80 12.44
CA GLY A 238 4.29 -2.15 13.74
C GLY A 238 5.02 -0.81 13.67
N PHE A 239 5.27 -0.28 12.47
CA PHE A 239 5.94 1.00 12.27
C PHE A 239 5.44 1.73 11.02
N ALA A 240 5.63 3.05 10.98
CA ALA A 240 5.43 3.87 9.79
C ALA A 240 6.43 5.03 9.77
N TYR A 241 6.88 5.46 8.60
CA TYR A 241 7.71 6.66 8.52
C TYR A 241 6.83 7.92 8.66
N CYS A 242 6.99 8.65 9.78
CA CYS A 242 6.19 9.84 10.13
C CYS A 242 7.03 11.13 10.21
N GLY A 243 8.25 11.15 9.68
CA GLY A 243 9.21 12.27 9.83
C GLY A 243 9.77 12.49 11.24
N ASN A 244 9.30 11.74 12.26
CA ASN A 244 9.78 11.78 13.65
C ASN A 244 9.84 10.36 14.26
N ASP A 245 10.98 10.03 14.88
CA ASP A 245 11.30 8.72 15.46
C ASP A 245 10.30 8.20 16.48
N ALA A 246 9.76 9.07 17.34
CA ALA A 246 8.88 8.63 18.43
C ALA A 246 7.51 8.15 17.93
N LYS A 247 6.96 8.83 16.91
CA LYS A 247 5.68 8.44 16.30
C LYS A 247 5.83 7.24 15.38
N GLY A 248 6.94 7.14 14.65
CA GLY A 248 7.12 6.07 13.69
C GLY A 248 7.21 4.67 14.30
N LYS A 249 7.63 4.55 15.56
CA LYS A 249 7.68 3.28 16.32
C LYS A 249 6.39 2.94 17.06
N ASN A 250 5.45 3.87 17.14
CA ASN A 250 4.11 3.64 17.69
C ASN A 250 3.08 4.43 16.88
N PRO A 251 2.83 4.03 15.62
CA PRO A 251 2.06 4.83 14.68
C PRO A 251 0.58 4.99 15.06
N PHE A 252 0.10 4.22 16.04
CA PHE A 252 -1.29 4.25 16.50
C PHE A 252 -1.52 4.97 17.83
N ALA A 253 -0.50 5.60 18.40
CA ALA A 253 -0.58 6.22 19.73
C ALA A 253 -1.72 7.25 19.87
N ASP A 254 -2.01 8.01 18.82
CA ASP A 254 -3.02 9.09 18.79
C ASP A 254 -4.27 8.75 17.99
N ARG A 255 -4.50 7.45 17.67
CA ARG A 255 -5.55 6.99 16.74
C ARG A 255 -6.02 5.54 16.99
N PRO A 256 -6.32 5.14 18.23
CA PRO A 256 -6.67 3.76 18.56
C PRO A 256 -7.92 3.25 17.82
N GLU A 257 -8.87 4.12 17.50
CA GLU A 257 -10.09 3.79 16.77
C GLU A 257 -9.79 3.36 15.34
N MET A 258 -8.83 4.00 14.68
CA MET A 258 -8.40 3.64 13.33
C MET A 258 -7.68 2.30 13.33
N LYS A 259 -6.85 2.01 14.37
CA LYS A 259 -6.25 0.68 14.58
C LYS A 259 -7.33 -0.39 14.69
N LYS A 260 -8.33 -0.14 15.55
CA LYS A 260 -9.45 -1.07 15.78
C LYS A 260 -10.22 -1.34 14.49
N PHE A 261 -10.56 -0.28 13.75
CA PHE A 261 -11.27 -0.42 12.48
C PHE A 261 -10.48 -1.27 11.47
N ILE A 262 -9.18 -1.06 11.32
CA ILE A 262 -8.37 -1.85 10.39
C ILE A 262 -8.24 -3.31 10.82
N MET A 263 -8.09 -3.57 12.12
CA MET A 263 -8.13 -4.95 12.64
C MET A 263 -9.45 -5.64 12.28
N GLU A 264 -10.58 -4.98 12.54
CA GLU A 264 -11.90 -5.53 12.23
C GLU A 264 -12.12 -5.68 10.72
N PHE A 265 -11.63 -4.73 9.92
CA PHE A 265 -11.71 -4.76 8.47
C PHE A 265 -10.90 -5.92 7.87
N LEU A 266 -9.68 -6.18 8.35
CA LEU A 266 -8.86 -7.28 7.87
C LEU A 266 -9.48 -8.65 8.21
N GLU A 267 -10.09 -8.76 9.40
CA GLU A 267 -10.80 -9.95 9.84
C GLU A 267 -12.20 -10.12 9.21
N ALA A 268 -12.72 -9.11 8.51
CA ALA A 268 -14.05 -9.17 7.91
C ALA A 268 -14.12 -10.17 6.75
N LYS A 269 -15.26 -10.87 6.63
CA LYS A 269 -15.51 -11.88 5.59
C LYS A 269 -16.30 -11.27 4.44
N LEU A 270 -15.95 -11.62 3.21
CA LEU A 270 -16.78 -11.28 2.05
C LEU A 270 -18.10 -12.05 2.13
N VAL A 271 -19.21 -11.33 2.00
CA VAL A 271 -20.52 -11.93 1.81
C VAL A 271 -20.67 -12.23 0.33
N THR A 272 -20.42 -13.47 -0.08
CA THR A 272 -20.85 -13.94 -1.40
C THR A 272 -22.35 -14.18 -1.35
N ASN A 273 -23.12 -13.49 -2.18
CA ASN A 273 -24.56 -13.72 -2.25
C ASN A 273 -24.84 -15.22 -2.50
N LEU A 274 -25.79 -15.76 -1.72
CA LEU A 274 -26.46 -17.05 -1.97
C LEU A 274 -27.24 -17.03 -3.29
#